data_AF-A0A7I7QT51-F1
#
_entry.id   AF-A0A7I7QT51-F1
#
_cell.length_a   1.000
_cell.length_b   1.000
_cell.length_c   1.000
_cell.angle_alpha   90.00
_cell.angle_beta   90.00
_cell.angle_gamma   90.00
#
_symmetry.space_group_name_H-M   'P 1'
#
loop_
_entity.id
_entity.type
_entity.pdbx_description
1 polymer ?
#
loop_
_entity_poly.entity_id
_entity_poly.type
_entity_poly.pdbx_seq_one_letter_code
_entity_poly.pdbx_strand_id
1 'polypeptide(L)'
;MSTATLIRSEPLADEYSRRCVTALRADVLGALRRPNAAMTDIGARSPMRLVCATLGVPRRDWARLSRLAWQADAPSTDALSAYVDVMIADRCWQPADDLLADLVMADVRGDGLTADEIRSIAVALLTS
;
A
#
# COMPACT_ATOMS: atom_id res chain seq x y z
N MET A 1 36.38 -27.87 10.20
CA MET A 1 35.80 -26.57 10.57
C MET A 1 35.58 -25.77 9.31
N SER A 2 34.32 -25.57 8.89
CA SER A 2 34.01 -24.59 7.84
C SER A 2 32.63 -24.00 8.15
N THR A 3 32.64 -22.71 8.39
CA THR A 3 31.54 -21.87 8.88
C THR A 3 30.51 -21.65 7.77
N ALA A 4 29.47 -22.47 7.76
CA ALA A 4 28.23 -22.16 7.05
C ALA A 4 27.44 -21.15 7.89
N THR A 5 27.65 -19.86 7.62
CA THR A 5 26.79 -18.78 8.11
C THR A 5 25.41 -18.98 7.51
N LEU A 6 24.55 -19.65 8.27
CA LEU A 6 23.11 -19.66 8.11
C LEU A 6 22.63 -18.21 8.11
N ILE A 7 22.30 -17.69 6.94
CA ILE A 7 21.40 -16.55 6.77
C ILE A 7 20.03 -17.04 7.27
N ARG A 8 19.85 -17.13 8.58
CA ARG A 8 18.52 -17.11 9.17
C ARG A 8 17.99 -15.72 8.84
N SER A 9 16.88 -15.63 8.12
CA SER A 9 16.11 -14.40 8.05
C SER A 9 15.88 -13.93 9.49
N GLU A 10 16.60 -12.89 9.90
CA GLU A 10 16.63 -12.47 11.29
C GLU A 10 15.22 -11.98 11.70
N PRO A 11 14.71 -12.34 12.89
CA PRO A 11 13.42 -11.85 13.39
C PRO A 11 13.36 -10.32 13.45
N LEU A 12 14.52 -9.65 13.54
CA LEU A 12 14.65 -8.19 13.46
C LEU A 12 14.27 -7.62 12.08
N ALA A 13 14.53 -8.34 10.98
CA ALA A 13 14.13 -7.88 9.65
C ALA A 13 12.62 -7.97 9.44
N ASP A 14 11.97 -8.97 10.04
CA ASP A 14 10.51 -9.08 10.05
C ASP A 14 9.88 -8.02 10.96
N GLU A 15 10.39 -7.83 12.17
CA GLU A 15 9.92 -6.80 13.08
C GLU A 15 10.12 -5.39 12.51
N TYR A 16 11.28 -5.09 11.92
CA TYR A 16 11.55 -3.82 11.26
C TYR A 16 10.57 -3.58 10.12
N SER A 17 10.37 -4.59 9.26
CA SER A 17 9.41 -4.50 8.15
C SER A 17 7.98 -4.26 8.66
N ARG A 18 7.56 -4.96 9.72
CA ARG A 18 6.25 -4.77 10.36
C ARG A 18 6.12 -3.36 10.95
N ARG A 19 7.13 -2.87 11.66
CA ARG A 19 7.15 -1.49 12.18
C ARG A 19 7.04 -0.46 11.07
N CYS A 20 7.78 -0.64 9.97
CA CYS A 20 7.70 0.24 8.82
C CYS A 20 6.30 0.21 8.18
N VAL A 21 5.68 -0.96 8.06
CA VAL A 21 4.31 -1.10 7.54
C VAL A 21 3.33 -0.38 8.44
N THR A 22 3.40 -0.61 9.76
CA THR A 22 2.54 0.06 10.74
C THR A 22 2.73 1.57 10.71
N ALA A 23 3.96 2.07 10.61
CA ALA A 23 4.26 3.49 10.53
C ALA A 23 3.70 4.11 9.24
N LEU A 24 3.93 3.49 8.08
CA LEU A 24 3.41 3.98 6.80
C LEU A 24 1.87 3.99 6.78
N ARG A 25 1.24 2.93 7.31
CA ARG A 25 -0.22 2.85 7.46
C ARG A 25 -0.75 4.01 8.33
N ALA A 26 -0.11 4.27 9.47
CA ALA A 26 -0.47 5.37 10.35
C ALA A 26 -0.28 6.75 9.69
N ASP A 27 0.79 6.93 8.93
CA ASP A 27 1.06 8.18 8.20
C ASP A 27 -0.02 8.47 7.15
N VAL A 28 -0.44 7.45 6.39
CA VAL A 28 -1.53 7.58 5.40
C VAL A 28 -2.85 7.94 6.08
N LEU A 29 -3.25 7.20 7.13
CA LEU A 29 -4.51 7.46 7.83
C LEU A 29 -4.51 8.83 8.54
N GLY A 30 -3.36 9.23 9.09
CA GLY A 30 -3.18 10.55 9.69
C GLY A 30 -3.29 11.68 8.66
N ALA A 31 -2.79 11.45 7.45
CA ALA A 31 -2.86 12.40 6.34
C ALA A 31 -4.30 12.66 5.88
N LEU A 32 -5.18 11.65 5.84
CA LEU A 32 -6.61 11.83 5.47
C LEU A 32 -7.37 12.84 6.34
N ARG A 33 -6.94 13.00 7.60
CA ARG A 33 -7.58 13.96 8.52
C ARG A 33 -7.15 15.40 8.25
N ARG A 34 -6.07 15.60 7.50
CA ARG A 34 -5.47 16.92 7.23
C ARG A 34 -5.95 17.45 5.88
N PRO A 35 -6.30 18.74 5.76
CA PRO A 35 -6.85 19.31 4.53
C PRO A 35 -5.88 19.33 3.33
N ASN A 36 -4.56 19.20 3.53
CA ASN A 36 -3.54 19.38 2.47
C ASN A 36 -2.47 18.27 2.43
N ALA A 37 -2.76 17.06 2.90
CA ALA A 37 -1.76 15.98 2.85
C ALA A 37 -1.75 15.28 1.48
N ALA A 38 -0.60 15.29 0.80
CA ALA A 38 -0.43 14.62 -0.49
C ALA A 38 0.03 13.17 -0.31
N MET A 39 -0.71 12.21 -0.88
CA MET A 39 -0.33 10.79 -0.87
C MET A 39 0.97 10.54 -1.65
N THR A 40 1.19 11.29 -2.72
CA THR A 40 2.41 11.20 -3.53
C THR A 40 3.68 11.48 -2.71
N ASP A 41 3.64 12.45 -1.79
CA ASP A 41 4.79 12.73 -0.91
C ASP A 41 5.06 11.58 0.08
N ILE A 42 4.02 10.86 0.48
CA ILE A 42 4.13 9.69 1.37
C ILE A 42 4.72 8.51 0.59
N GLY A 43 4.21 8.23 -0.60
CA GLY A 43 4.70 7.15 -1.45
C GLY A 43 6.13 7.39 -1.94
N ALA A 44 6.50 8.61 -2.32
CA ALA A 44 7.83 8.93 -2.87
C ALA A 44 8.96 8.70 -1.84
N ARG A 45 8.65 8.80 -0.55
CA ARG A 45 9.58 8.51 0.56
C ARG A 45 9.63 7.04 0.94
N SER A 46 8.76 6.22 0.36
CA SER A 46 8.55 4.83 0.75
C SER A 46 9.01 3.90 -0.36
N PRO A 47 9.82 2.87 -0.06
CA PRO A 47 10.16 1.86 -1.06
C PRO A 47 8.88 1.18 -1.56
N MET A 48 8.78 0.93 -2.87
CA MET A 48 7.64 0.23 -3.49
C MET A 48 7.23 -1.06 -2.75
N ARG A 49 8.20 -1.84 -2.25
CA ARG A 49 7.92 -3.05 -1.46
C ARG A 49 7.17 -2.76 -0.16
N LEU A 50 7.47 -1.64 0.48
CA LEU A 50 6.79 -1.21 1.70
C LEU A 50 5.36 -0.76 1.37
N VAL A 51 5.17 0.00 0.30
CA VAL A 51 3.83 0.42 -0.17
C VAL A 51 2.96 -0.79 -0.50
N CYS A 52 3.47 -1.74 -1.30
CA CYS A 52 2.75 -2.96 -1.65
C CYS A 52 2.41 -3.80 -0.41
N ALA A 53 3.33 -3.91 0.56
CA ALA A 53 3.06 -4.62 1.82
C ALA A 53 1.96 -3.92 2.64
N THR A 54 2.03 -2.59 2.75
CA THR A 54 1.06 -1.80 3.50
C THR A 54 -0.34 -1.85 2.89
N LEU A 55 -0.45 -1.84 1.56
CA LEU A 55 -1.73 -1.99 0.85
C LEU A 55 -2.29 -3.42 0.87
N GLY A 56 -1.51 -4.40 1.37
CA GLY A 56 -1.90 -5.81 1.37
C GLY A 56 -1.83 -6.48 0.00
N VAL A 57 -1.02 -5.96 -0.91
CA VAL A 57 -0.81 -6.57 -2.25
C VAL A 57 -0.16 -7.95 -2.07
N PRO A 58 -0.73 -9.03 -2.65
CA PRO A 58 -0.10 -10.33 -2.68
C PRO A 58 1.33 -10.28 -3.24
N ARG A 59 2.30 -10.90 -2.55
CA ARG A 59 3.74 -10.84 -2.91
C ARG A 59 4.04 -11.27 -4.35
N ARG A 60 3.24 -12.17 -4.92
CA ARG A 60 3.36 -12.63 -6.33
C ARG A 60 3.16 -11.51 -7.35
N ASP A 61 2.39 -10.48 -6.99
CA ASP A 61 2.00 -9.40 -7.91
C ASP A 61 2.94 -8.19 -7.81
N TRP A 62 3.84 -8.14 -6.82
CA TRP A 62 4.72 -7.00 -6.57
C TRP A 62 5.59 -6.64 -7.77
N ALA A 63 6.12 -7.63 -8.50
CA ALA A 63 6.94 -7.39 -9.69
C ALA A 63 6.12 -6.78 -10.84
N ARG A 64 4.85 -7.19 -10.98
CA ARG A 64 3.92 -6.64 -11.97
C ARG A 64 3.57 -5.21 -11.63
N LEU A 65 3.18 -4.93 -10.38
CA LEU A 65 2.81 -3.58 -9.94
C LEU A 65 4.01 -2.63 -10.03
N SER A 66 5.19 -3.06 -9.61
CA SER A 66 6.44 -2.26 -9.75
C SER A 66 6.70 -1.86 -11.20
N ARG A 67 6.42 -2.74 -12.16
CA ARG A 67 6.61 -2.45 -13.60
C ARG A 67 5.60 -1.41 -14.09
N LEU A 68 4.33 -1.57 -13.75
CA LEU A 68 3.28 -0.62 -14.15
C LEU A 68 3.52 0.76 -13.54
N ALA A 69 3.91 0.81 -12.26
CA ALA A 69 4.26 2.04 -11.57
C ALA A 69 5.47 2.73 -12.19
N TRP A 70 6.48 1.97 -12.63
CA TRP A 70 7.64 2.52 -13.33
C TRP A 70 7.28 3.10 -14.71
N GLN A 71 6.35 2.47 -15.43
CA GLN A 71 5.90 2.96 -16.73
C GLN A 71 5.10 4.25 -16.61
N ALA A 72 4.20 4.32 -15.61
CA ALA A 72 3.41 5.50 -15.27
C ALA A 72 2.70 6.19 -16.47
N ASP A 73 2.46 5.48 -17.56
CA ASP A 73 1.66 5.94 -18.68
C ASP A 73 0.17 5.65 -18.42
N ALA A 74 -0.72 6.20 -19.24
CA ALA A 74 -2.15 6.04 -19.06
C ALA A 74 -2.58 4.55 -19.03
N PRO A 75 -2.14 3.67 -19.95
CA PRO A 75 -2.48 2.25 -19.90
C PRO A 75 -2.01 1.54 -18.63
N SER A 76 -0.80 1.86 -18.13
CA SER A 76 -0.29 1.25 -16.90
C SER A 76 -1.05 1.74 -15.67
N THR A 77 -1.43 3.01 -15.66
CA THR A 77 -2.24 3.62 -14.60
C THR A 77 -3.65 3.03 -14.57
N ASP A 78 -4.26 2.80 -15.73
CA ASP A 78 -5.56 2.13 -15.86
C ASP A 78 -5.49 0.68 -15.37
N ALA A 79 -4.42 -0.04 -15.71
CA ALA A 79 -4.21 -1.40 -15.24
C ALA A 79 -3.98 -1.48 -13.72
N LEU A 80 -3.28 -0.51 -13.13
CA LEU A 80 -3.14 -0.38 -11.67
C LEU A 80 -4.48 -0.08 -11.01
N SER A 81 -5.22 0.87 -11.58
CA SER A 81 -6.55 1.27 -11.11
C SER A 81 -7.50 0.09 -11.06
N ALA A 82 -7.61 -0.67 -12.16
CA ALA A 82 -8.46 -1.86 -12.24
C ALA A 82 -8.02 -2.97 -11.27
N TYR A 83 -6.72 -3.13 -11.04
CA TYR A 83 -6.22 -4.09 -10.06
C TYR A 83 -6.62 -3.68 -8.63
N VAL A 84 -6.47 -2.40 -8.30
CA VAL A 84 -6.86 -1.83 -7.02
C VAL A 84 -8.38 -1.94 -6.81
N ASP A 85 -9.20 -1.72 -7.84
CA ASP A 85 -10.66 -1.89 -7.75
C ASP A 85 -11.05 -3.30 -7.30
N VAL A 86 -10.41 -4.34 -7.86
CA VAL A 86 -10.63 -5.72 -7.44
C VAL A 86 -10.23 -5.91 -5.98
N MET A 87 -9.08 -5.36 -5.57
CA MET A 87 -8.66 -5.40 -4.17
C MET A 87 -9.61 -4.66 -3.23
N ILE A 88 -10.23 -3.55 -3.65
CA ILE A 88 -11.22 -2.84 -2.85
C ILE A 88 -12.46 -3.72 -2.69
N ALA A 89 -12.97 -4.28 -3.80
CA ALA A 89 -14.14 -5.14 -3.79
C ALA A 89 -13.95 -6.37 -2.88
N ASP A 90 -12.78 -7.01 -2.95
CA ASP A 90 -12.44 -8.14 -2.08
C ASP A 90 -12.50 -7.76 -0.59
N ARG A 91 -12.14 -6.53 -0.23
CA ARG A 91 -12.02 -6.05 1.17
C ARG A 91 -13.36 -5.58 1.71
N CYS A 92 -14.23 -5.08 0.84
CA CYS A 92 -15.64 -4.84 1.16
C CYS A 92 -16.34 -6.15 1.56
N TRP A 93 -16.01 -7.26 0.91
CA TRP A 93 -16.59 -8.57 1.23
C TRP A 93 -15.89 -9.28 2.39
N GLN A 94 -14.55 -9.24 2.41
CA GLN A 94 -13.72 -9.91 3.39
C GLN A 94 -12.61 -8.96 3.87
N PRO A 95 -12.84 -8.26 4.99
CA PRO A 95 -11.84 -7.37 5.57
C PRO A 95 -10.53 -8.10 5.87
N ALA A 96 -9.41 -7.42 5.61
CA ALA A 96 -8.06 -7.89 5.87
C ALA A 96 -7.36 -6.95 6.87
N ASP A 97 -6.20 -7.35 7.38
CA ASP A 97 -5.37 -6.49 8.24
C ASP A 97 -4.35 -5.70 7.40
N ASP A 98 -4.85 -4.76 6.59
CA ASP A 98 -4.02 -3.89 5.76
C ASP A 98 -4.65 -2.51 5.55
N LEU A 99 -3.89 -1.61 4.92
CA LEU A 99 -4.34 -0.24 4.68
C LEU A 99 -5.57 -0.18 3.78
N LEU A 100 -5.75 -1.06 2.79
CA LEU A 100 -6.94 -0.99 1.94
C LEU A 100 -8.21 -1.31 2.73
N ALA A 101 -8.16 -2.31 3.62
CA ALA A 101 -9.28 -2.60 4.51
C ALA A 101 -9.57 -1.43 5.46
N ASP A 102 -8.55 -0.76 5.98
CA ASP A 102 -8.75 0.45 6.80
C ASP A 102 -9.42 1.58 6.02
N LEU A 103 -9.00 1.81 4.77
CA LEU A 103 -9.57 2.85 3.92
C LEU A 103 -11.03 2.56 3.58
N VAL A 104 -11.39 1.31 3.33
CA VAL A 104 -12.78 0.87 3.12
C VAL A 104 -13.64 1.14 4.36
N MET A 105 -13.08 0.98 5.56
CA MET A 105 -13.78 1.21 6.83
C MET A 105 -13.63 2.65 7.36
N ALA A 106 -12.90 3.51 6.66
CA ALA A 106 -12.55 4.84 7.15
C ALA A 106 -13.75 5.79 7.06
N ASP A 107 -14.01 6.48 8.17
CA ASP A 107 -14.82 7.70 8.20
C ASP A 107 -13.89 8.91 8.27
N VAL A 108 -14.02 9.80 7.29
CA VAL A 108 -13.26 11.04 7.18
C VAL A 108 -14.23 12.22 7.30
N ARG A 109 -14.28 12.83 8.49
CA ARG A 109 -15.13 14.00 8.80
C ARG A 109 -16.63 13.71 8.70
N GLY A 110 -17.06 12.50 9.07
CA GLY A 110 -18.47 12.10 9.04
C GLY A 110 -18.96 11.67 7.66
N ASP A 111 -18.05 11.45 6.71
CA ASP A 111 -18.34 10.81 5.43
C ASP A 111 -17.34 9.68 5.17
N GLY A 112 -17.84 8.58 4.62
CA GLY A 112 -17.03 7.43 4.25
C GLY A 112 -16.28 7.70 2.94
N LEU A 113 -15.11 7.08 2.76
CA LEU A 113 -14.43 7.17 1.48
C LEU A 113 -15.17 6.35 0.42
N THR A 114 -15.37 6.96 -0.75
CA THR A 114 -15.87 6.25 -1.93
C THR A 114 -14.81 5.33 -2.51
N ALA A 115 -15.22 4.30 -3.27
CA ALA A 115 -14.28 3.41 -3.95
C ALA A 115 -13.31 4.17 -4.87
N ASP A 116 -13.76 5.25 -5.50
CA ASP A 116 -12.94 6.10 -6.37
C ASP A 116 -11.87 6.88 -5.58
N GLU A 117 -12.21 7.40 -4.41
CA GLU A 117 -11.25 8.06 -3.53
C GLU A 117 -10.23 7.08 -2.97
N ILE A 118 -10.66 5.90 -2.53
CA ILE A 118 -9.77 4.85 -2.04
C ILE A 118 -8.81 4.42 -3.15
N ARG A 119 -9.32 4.21 -4.37
CA ARG A 119 -8.50 3.87 -5.53
C ARG A 119 -7.49 4.96 -5.84
N SER A 120 -7.92 6.22 -5.86
CA SER A 120 -7.05 7.37 -6.09
C SER A 120 -5.90 7.43 -5.07
N ILE A 121 -6.18 7.24 -3.78
CA ILE A 121 -5.18 7.17 -2.71
C ILE A 121 -4.18 6.04 -2.96
N ALA A 122 -4.67 4.83 -3.23
CA ALA A 122 -3.82 3.66 -3.42
C ALA A 122 -2.95 3.77 -4.69
N VAL A 123 -3.51 4.24 -5.81
CA VAL A 123 -2.77 4.47 -7.05
C VAL A 123 -1.73 5.57 -6.85
N ALA A 124 -2.08 6.67 -6.18
CA ALA A 124 -1.14 7.75 -5.89
C ALA A 124 0.07 7.25 -5.10
N LEU A 125 -0.13 6.39 -4.09
CA LEU A 125 0.95 5.78 -3.31
C LEU A 125 1.83 4.84 -4.15
N LEU A 126 1.25 4.14 -5.13
CA LEU A 126 1.97 3.20 -6.00
C LEU A 126 2.77 3.91 -7.09
N THR A 127 2.31 5.05 -7.60
CA THR A 127 2.97 5.76 -8.70
C THR A 127 3.78 6.98 -8.25
N SER A 128 4.12 7.05 -6.97
CA SER A 128 4.89 8.16 -6.37
C SER A 128 6.37 8.12 -6.68
#